data_AF-A0A2V1B5M0-F1
#
_entry.id   AF-A0A2V1B5M0-F1
#
_cell.length_a   1.000
_cell.length_b   1.000
_cell.length_c   1.000
_cell.angle_alpha   90.00
_cell.angle_beta   90.00
_cell.angle_gamma   90.00
#
_symmetry.space_group_name_H-M   'P 1'
#
loop_
_entity.id
_entity.type
_entity.pdbx_description
1 polymer ?
#
loop_
_entity_poly.entity_id
_entity_poly.type
_entity_poly.pdbx_seq_one_letter_code
_entity_poly.pdbx_strand_id
1 'polypeptide(L)'
;MYDNFDYREGVKHQLISNHAEMRSVTTGKVFKSVNILSGGLKKSMLHHEVPLTIEDLLYSPGAAVYNETAAKIDAYYIAEAIRTAYPESVKSIFANSDIPYPSIPAVELLELRKTDSKTLSPILFNKGTLDGSYEVVESIYKHQFQLDNTKFDNRLFLAFGDQKTSSLIRSIQAEQVNASAAYNRKDWLIRVAALFHLRINFL
;
A
#
# COMPACT_ATOMS: atom_id res chain seq x y z
N MET A 1 -7.44 0.15 -0.16
CA MET A 1 -6.76 1.00 0.82
C MET A 1 -7.81 1.83 1.52
N TYR A 2 -7.78 1.93 2.84
CA TYR A 2 -8.68 2.81 3.57
C TYR A 2 -7.98 3.39 4.79
N ASP A 3 -8.23 4.67 5.04
CA ASP A 3 -7.57 5.43 6.10
C ASP A 3 -8.55 6.36 6.82
N ASN A 4 -8.20 6.73 8.04
CA ASN A 4 -8.99 7.64 8.85
C ASN A 4 -8.70 9.08 8.47
N PHE A 5 -9.78 9.85 8.41
CA PHE A 5 -9.75 11.28 8.33
C PHE A 5 -10.57 11.84 9.48
N ASP A 6 -9.90 12.44 10.45
CA ASP A 6 -10.57 13.16 11.53
C ASP A 6 -10.82 14.60 11.10
N TYR A 7 -12.05 15.05 11.21
CA TYR A 7 -12.40 16.45 10.99
C TYR A 7 -13.22 17.00 12.14
N ARG A 8 -13.09 18.31 12.34
CA ARG A 8 -13.86 19.04 13.32
C ARG A 8 -15.11 19.56 12.65
N GLU A 9 -16.27 19.00 13.01
CA GLU A 9 -17.53 19.51 12.51
C GLU A 9 -17.84 20.85 13.23
N GLY A 10 -18.17 21.89 12.47
CA GLY A 10 -18.53 23.21 13.04
C GLY A 10 -17.48 24.33 12.94
N VAL A 11 -16.46 24.25 12.08
CA VAL A 11 -15.59 25.41 11.80
C VAL A 11 -16.28 26.36 10.79
N LYS A 12 -17.33 27.03 11.24
CA LYS A 12 -17.79 28.30 10.66
C LYS A 12 -17.94 29.30 11.80
N HIS A 13 -17.28 30.44 11.67
CA HIS A 13 -17.16 31.54 12.64
C HIS A 13 -18.47 32.19 13.14
N GLN A 14 -19.62 31.49 13.21
CA GLN A 14 -20.91 32.11 13.55
C GLN A 14 -21.92 31.16 14.24
N LEU A 15 -21.53 30.37 15.25
CA LEU A 15 -22.52 29.75 16.14
C LEU A 15 -22.10 29.84 17.60
N ILE A 16 -22.84 30.65 18.36
CA ILE A 16 -22.80 30.74 19.83
C ILE A 16 -23.70 29.63 20.39
N SER A 17 -23.38 28.36 20.15
CA SER A 17 -23.85 27.26 21.01
C SER A 17 -23.19 25.92 20.65
N ASN A 18 -22.74 25.26 21.72
CA ASN A 18 -22.45 23.84 21.91
C ASN A 18 -21.28 23.20 21.14
N HIS A 19 -20.60 22.33 21.87
CA HIS A 19 -19.22 21.91 21.69
C HIS A 19 -18.93 21.32 20.31
N ALA A 20 -17.83 21.76 19.70
CA ALA A 20 -17.34 21.17 18.46
C ALA A 20 -17.00 19.69 18.68
N GLU A 21 -17.76 18.79 18.06
CA GLU A 21 -17.48 17.36 18.07
C GLU A 21 -16.40 17.04 17.03
N MET A 22 -15.38 16.27 17.42
CA MET A 22 -14.49 15.63 16.46
C MET A 22 -15.20 14.42 15.87
N ARG A 23 -15.35 14.39 14.55
CA ARG A 23 -15.88 13.24 13.81
C ARG A 23 -14.75 12.56 13.07
N SER A 24 -14.68 11.24 13.23
CA SER A 24 -13.77 10.39 12.46
C SER A 24 -14.53 9.79 11.29
N VAL A 25 -14.04 10.01 10.07
CA VAL A 25 -14.58 9.38 8.87
C VAL A 25 -13.50 8.57 8.21
N THR A 26 -13.82 7.29 7.96
CA THR A 26 -12.97 6.43 7.17
C THR A 26 -13.30 6.64 5.70
N THR A 27 -12.30 6.98 4.90
CA THR A 27 -12.41 6.99 3.44
C THR A 27 -11.56 5.87 2.88
N GLY A 28 -11.92 5.39 1.69
CA GLY A 28 -11.13 4.35 1.07
C GLY A 28 -11.29 4.29 -0.43
N LYS A 29 -10.32 3.60 -1.04
CA LYS A 29 -10.23 3.39 -2.46
C LYS A 29 -9.92 1.93 -2.76
N VAL A 30 -10.66 1.40 -3.72
CA VAL A 30 -10.49 0.05 -4.23
C VAL A 30 -9.71 0.15 -5.53
N PHE A 31 -8.70 -0.71 -5.66
CA PHE A 31 -7.90 -0.82 -6.87
C PHE A 31 -8.08 -2.22 -7.44
N LYS A 32 -8.32 -2.29 -8.75
CA LYS A 32 -8.33 -3.56 -9.47
C LYS A 32 -6.96 -3.77 -10.09
N SER A 33 -6.17 -4.68 -9.51
CA SER A 33 -4.89 -5.05 -10.08
C SER A 33 -5.09 -5.84 -11.38
N VAL A 34 -4.30 -5.51 -12.40
CA VAL A 34 -4.28 -6.23 -13.69
C VAL A 34 -3.58 -7.59 -13.55
N ASN A 35 -2.68 -7.72 -12.58
CA ASN A 35 -1.85 -8.91 -12.37
C ASN A 35 -2.50 -9.93 -11.41
N ILE A 36 -3.66 -9.60 -10.83
CA ILE A 36 -4.42 -10.55 -10.01
C ILE A 36 -5.32 -11.37 -10.94
N LEU A 37 -5.23 -12.71 -10.81
CA LEU A 37 -6.00 -13.67 -11.60
C LEU A 37 -7.51 -13.40 -11.58
N SER A 38 -8.19 -13.75 -12.68
CA SER A 38 -9.65 -13.76 -12.73
C SER A 38 -10.20 -14.71 -11.65
N GLY A 39 -10.93 -14.16 -10.69
CA GLY A 39 -11.37 -14.87 -9.47
C GLY A 39 -10.70 -14.42 -8.18
N GLY A 40 -9.59 -13.68 -8.27
CA GLY A 40 -8.87 -13.14 -7.12
C GLY A 40 -7.92 -14.13 -6.45
N LEU A 41 -7.33 -13.70 -5.34
CA LEU A 41 -6.46 -14.52 -4.51
C LEU A 41 -7.29 -15.56 -3.74
N LYS A 42 -6.73 -16.74 -3.52
CA LYS A 42 -7.36 -17.84 -2.79
C LYS A 42 -6.63 -18.14 -1.49
N LYS A 43 -7.32 -18.66 -0.47
CA LYS A 43 -6.72 -19.05 0.81
C LYS A 43 -5.60 -20.07 0.65
N SER A 44 -5.74 -20.98 -0.32
CA SER A 44 -4.70 -21.97 -0.65
C SER A 44 -3.40 -21.35 -1.19
N MET A 45 -3.39 -20.06 -1.52
CA MET A 45 -2.18 -19.34 -1.98
C MET A 45 -1.42 -18.69 -0.80
N LEU A 46 -1.96 -18.77 0.42
CA LEU A 46 -1.37 -18.18 1.61
C LEU A 46 -0.80 -19.27 2.51
N HIS A 47 0.51 -19.21 2.72
CA HIS A 47 1.28 -20.16 3.52
C HIS A 47 1.66 -19.48 4.84
N HIS A 48 0.82 -19.64 5.86
CA HIS A 48 1.05 -19.04 7.19
C HIS A 48 2.23 -19.68 7.94
N GLU A 49 2.54 -20.92 7.59
CA GLU A 49 3.64 -21.72 8.09
C GLU A 49 5.01 -21.22 7.64
N VAL A 50 5.06 -20.39 6.58
CA VAL A 50 6.30 -19.81 6.07
C VAL A 50 6.47 -18.41 6.66
N PRO A 51 7.31 -18.20 7.68
CA PRO A 51 7.53 -16.88 8.24
C PRO A 51 8.28 -16.01 7.24
N LEU A 52 7.87 -14.74 7.12
CA LEU A 52 8.64 -13.73 6.40
C LEU A 52 9.82 -13.28 7.28
N THR A 53 11.01 -13.32 6.71
CA THR A 53 12.23 -12.81 7.32
C THR A 53 12.59 -11.42 6.76
N ILE A 54 13.53 -10.74 7.41
CA ILE A 54 14.08 -9.48 6.88
C ILE A 54 14.80 -9.74 5.54
N GLU A 55 15.43 -10.91 5.40
CA GLU A 55 16.10 -11.31 4.17
C GLU A 55 15.10 -11.44 3.02
N ASP A 56 13.89 -11.97 3.25
CA ASP A 56 12.85 -12.02 2.22
C ASP A 56 12.43 -10.64 1.74
N LEU A 57 12.49 -9.63 2.61
CA LEU A 57 12.19 -8.24 2.24
C LEU A 57 13.34 -7.63 1.42
N LEU A 58 14.56 -7.72 1.94
CA LEU A 58 15.75 -7.11 1.35
C LEU A 58 16.20 -7.82 0.07
N TYR A 59 16.04 -9.13 0.00
CA TYR A 59 16.45 -9.97 -1.11
C TYR A 59 15.28 -10.47 -1.98
N SER A 60 14.11 -9.85 -1.88
CA SER A 60 13.03 -10.10 -2.84
C SER A 60 13.47 -9.73 -4.27
N PRO A 61 13.00 -10.42 -5.33
CA PRO A 61 13.40 -10.14 -6.72
C PRO A 61 13.22 -8.68 -7.20
N GLY A 62 12.45 -7.86 -6.46
CA GLY A 62 12.32 -6.41 -6.71
C GLY A 62 13.15 -5.49 -5.80
N ALA A 63 13.69 -6.00 -4.68
CA ALA A 63 14.50 -5.22 -3.72
C ALA A 63 15.99 -5.63 -3.71
N ALA A 64 16.29 -6.90 -3.97
CA ALA A 64 17.62 -7.50 -3.85
C ALA A 64 18.64 -7.01 -4.87
N VAL A 65 18.14 -6.49 -5.98
CA VAL A 65 18.89 -6.54 -7.21
C VAL A 65 19.58 -5.21 -7.44
N TYR A 66 20.71 -5.01 -6.75
CA TYR A 66 21.77 -4.17 -7.28
C TYR A 66 22.40 -4.91 -8.47
N ASN A 67 21.71 -4.87 -9.62
CA ASN A 67 22.22 -5.44 -10.87
C ASN A 67 23.14 -4.45 -11.57
N GLU A 68 23.76 -4.94 -12.65
CA GLU A 68 24.53 -4.11 -13.58
C GLU A 68 23.75 -2.88 -14.07
N THR A 69 22.41 -2.97 -14.19
CA THR A 69 21.57 -1.83 -14.57
C THR A 69 21.56 -0.75 -13.49
N ALA A 70 21.39 -1.11 -12.22
CA ALA A 70 21.48 -0.17 -11.10
C ALA A 70 22.87 0.48 -11.03
N ALA A 71 23.94 -0.31 -11.19
CA ALA A 71 25.31 0.20 -11.23
C ALA A 71 25.54 1.20 -12.38
N LYS A 72 24.98 0.94 -13.57
CA LYS A 72 25.05 1.86 -14.72
C LYS A 72 24.27 3.15 -14.47
N ILE A 73 23.11 3.06 -13.83
CA ILE A 73 22.30 4.23 -13.44
C ILE A 73 23.06 5.10 -12.44
N ASP A 74 23.66 4.50 -11.41
CA ASP A 74 24.46 5.22 -10.42
C ASP A 74 25.67 5.90 -11.06
N ALA A 75 26.41 5.16 -11.89
CA ALA A 75 27.56 5.70 -12.62
C ALA A 75 27.16 6.89 -13.51
N TYR A 76 26.01 6.83 -14.17
CA TYR A 76 25.45 7.95 -14.93
C TYR A 76 25.16 9.16 -14.03
N TYR A 77 24.44 8.99 -12.91
CA TYR A 77 24.10 10.12 -12.04
C TYR A 77 25.33 10.74 -11.36
N ILE A 78 26.30 9.92 -10.94
CA ILE A 78 27.57 10.39 -10.38
C ILE A 78 28.34 11.19 -11.45
N ALA A 79 28.46 10.66 -12.67
CA ALA A 79 29.14 11.34 -13.76
C ALA A 79 28.44 12.67 -14.12
N GLU A 80 27.11 12.70 -14.18
CA GLU A 80 26.33 13.91 -14.44
C GLU A 80 26.49 14.97 -13.34
N ALA A 81 26.52 14.56 -12.07
CA ALA A 81 26.77 15.47 -10.96
C ALA A 81 28.16 16.12 -11.08
N ILE A 82 29.19 15.32 -11.38
CA ILE A 82 30.56 15.81 -11.60
C ILE A 82 30.63 16.71 -12.85
N ARG A 83 29.99 16.32 -13.96
CA ARG A 83 29.94 17.12 -15.20
C ARG A 83 29.26 18.47 -14.99
N THR A 84 28.22 18.51 -14.15
CA THR A 84 27.51 19.74 -13.80
C THR A 84 28.41 20.70 -13.03
N ALA A 85 29.23 20.18 -12.11
CA ALA A 85 30.17 20.98 -11.34
C ALA A 85 31.43 21.37 -12.13
N TYR A 86 31.91 20.50 -13.03
CA TYR A 86 33.20 20.64 -13.74
C TYR A 86 33.10 20.29 -15.24
N PRO A 87 32.35 21.06 -16.05
CA PRO A 87 32.01 20.69 -17.41
C PRO A 87 33.22 20.56 -18.35
N GLU A 88 34.16 21.51 -18.29
CA GLU A 88 35.33 21.51 -19.19
C GLU A 88 36.32 20.38 -18.85
N SER A 89 36.53 20.11 -17.55
CA SER A 89 37.40 19.02 -17.10
C SER A 89 36.86 17.66 -17.53
N VAL A 90 35.56 17.41 -17.33
CA VAL A 90 34.92 16.17 -17.77
C VAL A 90 34.97 16.04 -19.28
N LYS A 91 34.64 17.10 -20.03
CA LYS A 91 34.71 17.09 -21.50
C LYS A 91 36.12 16.75 -22.00
N SER A 92 37.17 17.31 -21.39
CA SER A 92 38.56 17.04 -21.77
C SER A 92 38.98 15.60 -21.48
N ILE A 93 38.57 15.03 -20.35
CA ILE A 93 38.87 13.64 -19.98
C ILE A 93 38.23 12.67 -20.97
N PHE A 94 36.94 12.85 -21.27
CA PHE A 94 36.22 11.94 -22.17
C PHE A 94 36.49 12.17 -23.65
N ALA A 95 37.04 13.33 -24.06
CA ALA A 95 37.45 13.57 -25.44
C ALA A 95 38.68 12.74 -25.86
N ASN A 96 39.53 12.38 -24.89
CA ASN A 96 40.80 11.66 -25.14
C ASN A 96 40.77 10.21 -24.60
N SER A 97 39.61 9.73 -24.16
CA SER A 97 39.45 8.44 -23.52
C SER A 97 38.77 7.45 -24.47
N ASP A 98 39.25 6.20 -24.49
CA ASP A 98 38.56 5.08 -25.16
C ASP A 98 37.32 4.61 -24.38
N ILE A 99 37.16 5.08 -23.14
CA ILE A 99 36.02 4.75 -22.28
C ILE A 99 34.87 5.72 -22.61
N PRO A 100 33.70 5.21 -23.04
CA PRO A 100 32.56 6.06 -23.32
C PRO A 100 32.02 6.71 -22.04
N TYR A 101 31.48 7.91 -22.19
CA TYR A 101 30.78 8.58 -21.10
C TYR A 101 29.58 7.73 -20.63
N PRO A 102 29.38 7.54 -19.30
CA PRO A 102 28.26 6.77 -18.78
C PRO A 102 26.93 7.26 -19.34
N SER A 103 26.04 6.34 -19.70
CA SER A 103 24.73 6.66 -20.26
C SER A 103 23.62 5.95 -19.49
N ILE A 104 22.43 6.54 -19.48
CA ILE A 104 21.25 5.92 -18.89
C ILE A 104 20.98 4.60 -19.63
N PRO A 105 20.98 3.43 -18.96
CA PRO A 105 20.69 2.18 -19.62
C PRO A 105 19.24 2.18 -20.12
N ALA A 106 18.97 1.46 -21.20
CA ALA A 106 17.60 1.20 -21.63
C ALA A 106 16.93 0.33 -20.55
N VAL A 107 16.07 0.94 -19.73
CA VAL A 107 15.26 0.23 -18.75
C VAL A 107 13.99 -0.22 -19.45
N GLU A 108 13.71 -1.52 -19.44
CA GLU A 108 12.41 -2.03 -19.86
C GLU A 108 11.35 -1.50 -18.90
N LEU A 109 10.62 -0.49 -19.35
CA LEU A 109 9.52 0.06 -18.58
C LEU A 109 8.36 -0.90 -18.66
N LEU A 110 7.79 -1.24 -17.50
CA LEU A 110 6.49 -1.89 -17.45
C LEU A 110 5.48 -1.00 -18.20
N GLU A 111 4.65 -1.63 -19.03
CA GLU A 111 3.64 -0.92 -19.82
C GLU A 111 2.80 -0.01 -18.91
N LEU A 112 2.80 1.29 -19.21
CA LEU A 112 2.02 2.28 -18.48
C LEU A 112 0.54 1.98 -18.67
N ARG A 113 -0.11 1.54 -17.60
CA ARG A 113 -1.54 1.23 -17.59
C ARG A 113 -2.25 2.03 -16.52
N LYS A 114 -3.39 2.60 -16.89
CA LYS A 114 -4.29 3.25 -15.93
C LYS A 114 -4.93 2.18 -15.06
N THR A 115 -4.61 2.18 -13.78
CA THR A 115 -5.23 1.26 -12.82
C THR A 115 -6.69 1.65 -12.60
N ASP A 116 -7.61 0.71 -12.84
CA ASP A 116 -9.02 0.91 -12.54
C ASP A 116 -9.20 1.02 -11.02
N SER A 117 -9.91 2.06 -10.59
CA SER A 117 -10.07 2.36 -9.17
C SER A 117 -11.42 2.99 -8.89
N LYS A 118 -12.01 2.62 -7.75
CA LYS A 118 -13.29 3.12 -7.28
C LYS A 118 -13.17 3.67 -5.87
N THR A 119 -13.70 4.86 -5.65
CA THR A 119 -13.78 5.46 -4.32
C THR A 119 -14.95 4.81 -3.56
N LEU A 120 -14.70 4.44 -2.30
CA LEU A 120 -15.74 3.97 -1.40
C LEU A 120 -16.59 5.13 -0.91
N SER A 121 -17.86 4.86 -0.65
CA SER A 121 -18.72 5.81 0.05
C SER A 121 -18.17 6.09 1.45
N PRO A 122 -18.42 7.29 2.01
CA PRO A 122 -17.96 7.64 3.35
C PRO A 122 -18.39 6.60 4.38
N ILE A 123 -17.47 6.21 5.27
CA ILE A 123 -17.74 5.26 6.35
C ILE A 123 -17.62 6.02 7.67
N LEU A 124 -18.75 6.26 8.32
CA LEU A 124 -18.87 7.10 9.53
C LEU A 124 -18.60 6.31 10.81
N PHE A 125 -17.63 5.39 10.77
CA PHE A 125 -17.25 4.56 11.91
C PHE A 125 -15.82 4.86 12.34
N ASN A 126 -15.61 4.86 13.66
CA ASN A 126 -14.31 5.10 14.26
C ASN A 126 -13.44 3.84 14.21
N LYS A 127 -12.71 3.69 13.11
CA LYS A 127 -11.67 2.67 12.93
C LYS A 127 -10.55 2.75 14.00
N GLY A 128 -10.47 3.81 14.80
CA GLY A 128 -9.53 3.89 15.92
C GLY A 128 -9.86 2.92 17.07
N THR A 129 -11.04 2.31 17.06
CA THR A 129 -11.55 1.34 18.03
C THR A 129 -11.76 -0.03 17.38
N LEU A 130 -11.86 -1.08 18.21
CA LEU A 130 -12.10 -2.43 17.72
C LEU A 130 -13.52 -2.58 17.15
N ASP A 131 -14.54 -2.11 17.88
CA ASP A 131 -15.94 -2.13 17.43
C ASP A 131 -16.12 -1.35 16.12
N GLY A 132 -15.57 -0.15 16.04
CA GLY A 132 -15.62 0.62 14.80
C GLY A 132 -14.87 -0.05 13.64
N SER A 133 -13.85 -0.86 13.92
CA SER A 133 -13.16 -1.64 12.89
C SER A 133 -14.01 -2.81 12.36
N TYR A 134 -14.83 -3.45 13.20
CA TYR A 134 -15.83 -4.42 12.75
C TYR A 134 -16.82 -3.77 11.77
N GLU A 135 -17.36 -2.62 12.17
CA GLU A 135 -18.33 -1.85 11.38
C GLU A 135 -17.76 -1.36 10.04
N VAL A 136 -16.49 -0.94 10.02
CA VAL A 136 -15.79 -0.59 8.77
C VAL A 136 -15.71 -1.80 7.84
N VAL A 137 -15.30 -2.96 8.34
CA VAL A 137 -15.21 -4.19 7.52
C VAL A 137 -16.59 -4.58 7.00
N GLU A 138 -17.62 -4.52 7.84
CA GLU A 138 -18.98 -4.84 7.42
C GLU A 138 -19.52 -3.85 6.38
N SER A 139 -19.36 -2.55 6.60
CA SER A 139 -19.72 -1.50 5.65
C SER A 139 -19.07 -1.73 4.28
N ILE A 140 -17.78 -2.05 4.23
CA ILE A 140 -17.08 -2.27 2.95
C ILE A 140 -17.59 -3.53 2.27
N TYR A 141 -17.52 -4.68 2.94
CA TYR A 141 -17.68 -5.97 2.25
C TYR A 141 -19.13 -6.43 2.14
N LYS A 142 -20.00 -6.03 3.07
CA LYS A 142 -21.43 -6.39 3.05
C LYS A 142 -22.32 -5.30 2.46
N HIS A 143 -22.09 -4.04 2.78
CA HIS A 143 -22.98 -2.97 2.30
C HIS A 143 -22.55 -2.38 0.96
N GLN A 144 -21.26 -2.05 0.81
CA GLN A 144 -20.77 -1.39 -0.40
C GLN A 144 -20.44 -2.39 -1.52
N PHE A 145 -19.77 -3.51 -1.19
CA PHE A 145 -19.47 -4.55 -2.18
C PHE A 145 -20.60 -5.55 -2.37
N GLN A 146 -21.53 -5.65 -1.40
CA GLN A 146 -22.67 -6.56 -1.45
C GLN A 146 -22.25 -8.02 -1.69
N LEU A 147 -21.20 -8.47 -0.98
CA LEU A 147 -20.68 -9.82 -1.15
C LEU A 147 -21.47 -10.85 -0.34
N ASP A 148 -21.83 -11.94 -1.02
CA ASP A 148 -22.40 -13.13 -0.40
C ASP A 148 -21.42 -13.81 0.56
N ASN A 149 -21.96 -14.50 1.58
CA ASN A 149 -21.14 -15.22 2.55
C ASN A 149 -20.21 -16.27 1.92
N THR A 150 -20.63 -16.87 0.81
CA THR A 150 -19.86 -17.88 0.07
C THR A 150 -18.57 -17.33 -0.54
N LYS A 151 -18.48 -16.01 -0.73
CA LYS A 151 -17.26 -15.38 -1.26
C LYS A 151 -16.12 -15.36 -0.26
N PHE A 152 -16.39 -15.56 1.03
CA PHE A 152 -15.37 -15.53 2.08
C PHE A 152 -14.79 -16.90 2.43
N ASP A 153 -15.36 -17.98 1.89
CA ASP A 153 -14.89 -19.34 2.17
C ASP A 153 -13.46 -19.55 1.66
N ASN A 154 -13.22 -19.18 0.40
CA ASN A 154 -11.97 -19.47 -0.30
C ASN A 154 -11.21 -18.25 -0.80
N ARG A 155 -11.82 -17.07 -0.86
CA ARG A 155 -11.19 -15.88 -1.44
C ARG A 155 -10.44 -15.09 -0.38
N LEU A 156 -9.31 -14.50 -0.78
CA LEU A 156 -8.55 -13.55 0.00
C LEU A 156 -8.77 -12.12 -0.51
N PHE A 157 -8.86 -11.18 0.44
CA PHE A 157 -8.96 -9.75 0.17
C PHE A 157 -7.81 -9.03 0.85
N LEU A 158 -7.09 -8.21 0.09
CA LEU A 158 -5.99 -7.41 0.63
C LEU A 158 -6.53 -6.09 1.18
N ALA A 159 -6.32 -5.85 2.47
CA ALA A 159 -6.60 -4.59 3.14
C ALA A 159 -5.28 -3.85 3.39
N PHE A 160 -5.12 -2.74 2.69
CA PHE A 160 -3.99 -1.82 2.84
C PHE A 160 -4.40 -0.67 3.77
N GLY A 161 -3.60 -0.44 4.80
CA GLY A 161 -3.77 0.66 5.74
C GLY A 161 -2.50 0.89 6.55
N ASP A 162 -2.56 1.85 7.46
CA ASP A 162 -1.49 2.12 8.42
C ASP A 162 -1.26 0.95 9.41
N GLN A 163 -0.26 1.11 10.27
CA GLN A 163 0.09 0.10 11.27
C GLN A 163 -1.04 -0.14 12.27
N LYS A 164 -1.81 0.90 12.63
CA LYS A 164 -2.94 0.79 13.55
C LYS A 164 -4.07 -0.06 12.95
N THR A 165 -4.41 0.17 11.68
CA THR A 165 -5.36 -0.65 10.90
C THR A 165 -4.96 -2.12 10.93
N SER A 166 -3.70 -2.38 10.63
CA SER A 166 -3.16 -3.74 10.54
C SER A 166 -3.20 -4.43 11.91
N SER A 167 -2.95 -3.69 13.00
CA SER A 167 -3.08 -4.22 14.36
C SER A 167 -4.53 -4.49 14.75
N LEU A 168 -5.48 -3.66 14.38
CA LEU A 168 -6.89 -3.85 14.73
C LEU A 168 -7.52 -5.03 14.00
N ILE A 169 -7.24 -5.20 12.71
CA ILE A 169 -7.69 -6.39 11.97
C ILE A 169 -7.07 -7.66 12.58
N ARG A 170 -5.86 -7.58 13.16
CA ARG A 170 -5.24 -8.70 13.90
C ARG A 170 -6.07 -9.10 15.10
N SER A 171 -6.46 -8.11 15.90
CA SER A 171 -7.26 -8.34 17.10
C SER A 171 -8.62 -8.95 16.73
N ILE A 172 -9.29 -8.41 15.71
CA ILE A 172 -10.55 -8.95 15.17
C ILE A 172 -10.42 -10.44 14.80
N GLN A 173 -9.34 -10.80 14.10
CA GLN A 173 -9.10 -12.18 13.68
C GLN A 173 -8.77 -13.10 14.86
N ALA A 174 -8.03 -12.61 15.85
CA ALA A 174 -7.72 -13.37 17.05
C ALA A 174 -8.98 -13.67 17.87
N GLU A 175 -9.89 -12.71 18.02
CA GLU A 175 -11.15 -12.89 18.76
C GLU A 175 -12.11 -13.87 18.07
N GLN A 176 -12.10 -13.90 16.74
CA GLN A 176 -13.07 -14.67 15.96
C GLN A 176 -12.50 -15.95 15.33
N VAL A 177 -11.30 -16.37 15.74
CA VAL A 177 -10.60 -17.52 15.13
C VAL A 177 -11.46 -18.79 15.11
N ASN A 178 -12.26 -19.01 16.15
CA ASN A 178 -13.11 -20.19 16.33
C ASN A 178 -14.55 -20.00 15.80
N ALA A 179 -14.84 -18.91 15.09
CA ALA A 179 -16.20 -18.67 14.59
C ALA A 179 -16.60 -19.69 13.50
N SER A 180 -17.84 -20.18 13.57
CA SER A 180 -18.34 -21.20 12.64
C SER A 180 -18.48 -20.66 11.20
N ALA A 181 -18.93 -19.41 11.06
CA ALA A 181 -19.10 -18.78 9.75
C ALA A 181 -17.76 -18.25 9.21
N ALA A 182 -17.45 -18.55 7.94
CA ALA A 182 -16.23 -18.07 7.28
C ALA A 182 -16.12 -16.54 7.27
N TYR A 183 -17.24 -15.85 7.06
CA TYR A 183 -17.27 -14.39 7.16
C TYR A 183 -16.80 -13.89 8.53
N ASN A 184 -17.17 -14.56 9.62
CA ASN A 184 -16.87 -14.11 10.99
C ASN A 184 -15.41 -14.36 11.38
N ARG A 185 -14.80 -15.47 10.93
CA ARG A 185 -13.38 -15.74 11.20
C ARG A 185 -12.42 -14.66 10.73
N LYS A 186 -12.84 -13.89 9.70
CA LYS A 186 -12.04 -12.88 9.01
C LYS A 186 -10.70 -13.37 8.47
N ASP A 187 -10.41 -14.68 8.46
CA ASP A 187 -9.22 -15.31 7.89
C ASP A 187 -9.04 -15.03 6.38
N TRP A 188 -10.11 -14.59 5.71
CA TRP A 188 -10.12 -14.10 4.33
C TRP A 188 -9.54 -12.68 4.16
N LEU A 189 -9.35 -11.92 5.23
CA LEU A 189 -8.92 -10.52 5.19
C LEU A 189 -7.41 -10.42 5.47
N ILE A 190 -6.62 -10.21 4.42
CA ILE A 190 -5.16 -10.14 4.54
C ILE A 190 -4.74 -8.70 4.78
N ARG A 191 -4.05 -8.51 5.90
CA ARG A 191 -3.52 -7.24 6.35
C ARG A 191 -2.22 -6.98 5.62
N VAL A 192 -2.18 -5.92 4.80
CA VAL A 192 -0.95 -5.49 4.14
C VAL A 192 -0.53 -4.17 4.77
N ALA A 193 0.57 -4.20 5.52
CA ALA A 193 1.17 -3.00 6.08
C ALA A 193 1.60 -2.11 4.92
N ALA A 194 0.92 -0.98 4.76
CA ALA A 194 1.17 -0.11 3.64
C ALA A 194 2.21 0.94 4.05
N LEU A 195 3.37 0.92 3.40
CA LEU A 195 4.53 1.76 3.74
C LEU A 195 4.41 3.21 3.23
N PHE A 196 3.21 3.68 2.91
CA PHE A 196 3.02 5.00 2.31
C PHE A 196 3.42 6.14 3.26
N HIS A 197 3.24 5.98 4.58
CA HIS A 197 3.76 6.97 5.54
C HIS A 197 5.29 7.01 5.57
N LEU A 198 5.98 5.88 5.36
CA LEU A 198 7.44 5.89 5.28
C LEU A 198 7.91 6.66 4.05
N ARG A 199 7.26 6.44 2.90
CA ARG A 199 7.58 7.17 1.68
C ARG A 199 7.27 8.67 1.78
N ILE A 200 6.20 9.07 2.48
CA ILE A 200 5.83 10.49 2.59
C ILE A 200 6.70 11.24 3.62
N ASN A 201 7.16 10.54 4.66
CA ASN A 201 7.90 11.17 5.76
C ASN A 201 9.43 11.12 5.59
N PHE A 202 9.96 10.18 4.81
CA PHE A 202 11.42 9.95 4.69
C PHE A 202 11.97 10.04 3.26
N LEU A 203 11.13 10.24 2.23
CA LEU A 203 11.52 10.49 0.84
C LEU A 203 10.85 11.78 0.34
#